data_AF-A0A9W7ME40-F1
#
_entry.id   AF-A0A9W7ME40-F1
#
_cell.length_a   1.000
_cell.length_b   1.000
_cell.length_c   1.000
_cell.angle_alpha   90.00
_cell.angle_beta   90.00
_cell.angle_gamma   90.00
#
_symmetry.space_group_name_H-M   'P 1'
#
loop_
_entity.id
_entity.type
_entity.pdbx_description
1 polymer ?
#
loop_
_entity_poly.entity_id
_entity_poly.type
_entity_poly.pdbx_seq_one_letter_code
_entity_poly.pdbx_strand_id
1 'polypeptide(L)'
;MVRTRSAVMHIESSKKAAEELKSLLKTNLWEEADLLEMIPAASVASLVLEIIECIDKISEAVNELGEAACFRKSNATVLPEQPDSIRQETIQQDSNTAMPVPHCVIVVSE
;
A
#
# COMPACT_ATOMS: atom_id res chain seq x y z
N MET A 1 3.45 5.92 -1.31
CA MET A 1 3.63 4.48 -0.99
C MET A 1 5.08 4.24 -0.63
N VAL A 2 5.37 3.29 0.25
CA VAL A 2 6.73 2.96 0.71
C VAL A 2 6.97 1.49 0.42
N ARG A 3 8.12 1.12 -0.13
CA ARG A 3 8.58 -0.27 -0.16
C ARG A 3 8.61 -0.78 1.28
N THR A 4 7.62 -1.59 1.65
CA THR A 4 7.44 -2.01 3.04
C THR A 4 8.47 -3.08 3.39
N ARG A 5 8.85 -3.16 4.67
CA ARG A 5 9.69 -4.27 5.17
C ARG A 5 9.07 -5.63 4.85
N SER A 6 7.73 -5.72 4.93
CA SER A 6 6.99 -6.91 4.55
C SER A 6 7.17 -7.26 3.07
N ALA A 7 7.07 -6.29 2.15
CA ALA A 7 7.29 -6.53 0.72
C ALA A 7 8.71 -7.06 0.45
N VAL A 8 9.74 -6.44 1.05
CA VAL A 8 11.14 -6.90 0.92
C VAL A 8 11.29 -8.34 1.42
N MET A 9 10.78 -8.63 2.62
CA MET A 9 10.86 -9.96 3.22
C MET A 9 10.15 -11.03 2.36
N HIS A 10 8.98 -10.72 1.80
CA HIS A 10 8.27 -11.67 0.94
C HIS A 10 8.97 -11.89 -0.41
N ILE A 11 9.56 -10.85 -1.00
CA ILE A 11 10.36 -10.98 -2.23
C ILE A 11 11.59 -11.85 -1.98
N GLU A 12 12.34 -11.59 -0.91
CA GLU A 12 13.52 -12.38 -0.53
C GLU A 12 13.15 -13.85 -0.25
N SER A 13 12.09 -14.07 0.53
CA SER A 13 11.60 -15.42 0.83
C SER A 13 11.16 -16.15 -0.44
N SER A 14 10.47 -15.46 -1.36
CA SER A 14 10.01 -16.06 -2.62
C SER A 14 11.20 -16.42 -3.51
N LYS A 15 12.19 -15.53 -3.62
CA LYS A 15 13.42 -15.78 -4.38
C LYS A 15 14.18 -16.99 -3.85
N LYS A 16 14.31 -17.09 -2.53
CA LYS A 16 14.93 -18.25 -1.87
C LYS A 16 14.18 -19.54 -2.19
N ALA A 17 12.86 -19.56 -2.02
CA ALA A 17 12.04 -20.74 -2.31
C ALA A 17 12.11 -21.16 -3.80
N ALA A 18 12.15 -20.20 -4.71
CA ALA A 18 12.27 -20.47 -6.15
C ALA A 18 13.64 -21.04 -6.53
N GLU A 19 14.73 -20.54 -5.93
CA GLU A 19 16.07 -21.14 -6.12
C GLU A 19 16.18 -22.53 -5.49
N GLU A 20 15.52 -22.77 -4.34
CA GLU A 20 15.42 -24.11 -3.75
C GLU A 20 14.66 -25.07 -4.68
N LEU A 21 13.52 -24.66 -5.25
CA LEU A 21 12.79 -25.43 -6.25
C LEU A 21 13.67 -25.76 -7.47
N LYS A 22 14.38 -24.75 -8.00
CA LYS A 22 15.31 -24.94 -9.12
C LYS A 22 16.47 -25.86 -8.78
N SER A 23 16.95 -25.86 -7.54
CA SER A 23 17.96 -26.80 -7.06
C SER A 23 17.40 -28.23 -7.01
N LEU A 24 16.18 -28.42 -6.47
CA LEU A 24 15.49 -29.71 -6.40
C LEU A 24 15.23 -30.31 -7.78
N LEU A 25 14.93 -29.49 -8.79
CA LEU A 25 14.78 -29.95 -10.17
C LEU A 25 16.09 -30.38 -10.83
N LYS A 26 17.24 -30.02 -10.25
CA LYS A 26 18.58 -30.42 -10.73
C LYS A 26 19.16 -31.63 -10.01
N THR A 27 18.56 -32.07 -8.91
CA THR A 27 19.04 -33.25 -8.18
C THR A 27 18.56 -34.53 -8.85
N ASN A 28 19.26 -35.64 -8.64
CA ASN A 28 18.85 -36.96 -9.13
C ASN A 28 17.69 -37.58 -8.30
N LEU A 29 16.82 -36.77 -7.69
CA LEU A 29 15.67 -37.28 -6.92
C LEU A 29 14.60 -37.95 -7.80
N TRP A 30 14.79 -37.93 -9.12
CA TRP A 30 13.80 -38.26 -10.13
C TRP A 30 14.16 -39.52 -10.93
N GLU A 31 14.86 -40.48 -10.31
CA GLU A 31 15.34 -41.72 -10.97
C GLU A 31 14.26 -42.50 -11.74
N GLU A 32 12.99 -42.26 -11.43
CA GLU A 32 11.81 -42.90 -12.06
C GLU A 32 11.03 -41.97 -13.01
N ALA A 33 11.32 -40.66 -13.04
CA ALA A 33 10.57 -39.69 -13.85
C ALA A 33 11.19 -39.53 -15.24
N ASP A 34 10.34 -39.48 -16.27
CA ASP A 34 10.80 -39.15 -17.62
C ASP A 34 11.28 -37.68 -17.66
N LEU A 35 12.44 -37.44 -18.27
CA LEU A 35 12.97 -36.10 -18.50
C LEU A 35 11.97 -35.21 -19.23
N LEU A 36 11.18 -35.78 -20.16
CA LEU A 36 10.13 -35.06 -20.87
C LEU A 36 8.99 -34.59 -19.95
N GLU A 37 8.67 -35.37 -18.91
CA GLU A 37 7.67 -35.02 -17.90
C GLU A 37 8.18 -33.93 -16.94
N MET A 38 9.50 -33.76 -16.83
CA MET A 38 10.12 -32.71 -16.00
C MET A 38 10.20 -31.34 -16.70
N ILE A 39 10.19 -31.30 -18.04
CA ILE A 39 10.27 -30.04 -18.81
C ILE A 39 9.18 -29.04 -18.38
N PRO A 40 7.90 -29.42 -18.21
CA PRO A 40 6.88 -28.52 -17.70
C PRO A 40 7.20 -27.96 -16.31
N ALA A 41 7.67 -28.80 -15.37
CA ALA A 41 8.00 -28.37 -14.01
C ALA A 41 9.17 -27.38 -13.99
N ALA A 42 10.23 -27.64 -14.78
CA ALA A 42 11.35 -26.73 -14.95
C ALA A 42 10.94 -25.40 -15.60
N SER A 43 10.00 -25.45 -16.56
CA SER A 43 9.45 -24.26 -17.20
C SER A 43 8.67 -23.40 -16.20
N VAL A 44 7.82 -24.02 -15.38
CA VAL A 44 7.06 -23.32 -14.31
C VAL A 44 8.02 -22.71 -13.28
N ALA A 45 9.03 -23.44 -12.83
CA ALA A 45 10.02 -22.91 -11.87
C ALA A 45 10.76 -21.70 -12.43
N SER A 46 11.10 -21.73 -13.73
CA SER A 46 11.76 -20.62 -14.42
C SER A 46 10.83 -19.41 -14.54
N LEU A 47 9.57 -19.64 -14.92
CA LEU A 47 8.54 -18.60 -14.97
C LEU A 47 8.30 -17.95 -13.60
N VAL A 48 8.28 -18.74 -12.53
CA VAL A 48 8.15 -18.21 -11.15
C VAL A 48 9.31 -17.29 -10.80
N LEU A 49 10.54 -17.62 -11.18
CA LEU A 49 11.70 -16.74 -10.98
C LEU A 49 11.56 -15.41 -11.73
N GLU A 50 11.13 -15.47 -13.00
CA GLU A 50 10.88 -14.27 -13.81
C GLU A 50 9.77 -13.38 -13.22
N ILE A 51 8.70 -13.99 -12.71
CA ILE A 51 7.61 -13.28 -12.02
C ILE A 51 8.12 -12.58 -10.76
N ILE A 52 8.92 -13.26 -9.93
CA ILE A 52 9.50 -12.66 -8.72
C ILE A 52 10.36 -11.45 -9.07
N GLU A 53 11.18 -11.55 -10.12
CA GLU A 53 12.00 -10.43 -10.60
C GLU A 53 11.14 -9.26 -11.09
N CYS A 54 10.06 -9.55 -11.81
CA CYS A 54 9.09 -8.54 -12.25
C CYS A 54 8.44 -7.83 -11.05
N ILE A 55 8.01 -8.58 -10.03
CA ILE A 55 7.42 -8.03 -8.80
C ILE A 55 8.42 -7.12 -8.08
N ASP A 56 9.69 -7.49 -8.01
CA ASP A 56 10.71 -6.67 -7.36
C ASP A 56 10.91 -5.32 -8.07
N LYS A 57 10.99 -5.35 -9.42
CA LYS A 57 11.08 -4.14 -10.25
C LYS A 57 9.84 -3.25 -10.11
N ILE A 58 8.64 -3.81 -10.06
CA ILE A 58 7.40 -3.05 -9.82
C ILE A 58 7.44 -2.41 -8.43
N SER A 59 7.85 -3.16 -7.41
CA SER A 59 8.00 -2.66 -6.04
C SER A 59 8.96 -1.48 -5.96
N GLU A 60 10.06 -1.53 -6.73
CA GLU A 60 11.03 -0.44 -6.87
C GLU A 60 10.39 0.79 -7.51
N ALA A 61 9.84 0.63 -8.71
CA ALA A 61 9.24 1.71 -9.47
C ALA A 61 8.10 2.41 -8.72
N VAL A 62 7.27 1.65 -7.99
CA VAL A 62 6.21 2.21 -7.14
C VAL A 62 6.78 3.01 -5.97
N ASN A 63 7.91 2.57 -5.38
CA ASN A 63 8.58 3.32 -4.33
C ASN A 63 9.16 4.63 -4.87
N GLU A 64 9.89 4.58 -5.99
CA GLU A 64 10.46 5.74 -6.67
C GLU A 64 9.38 6.74 -7.07
N LEU A 65 8.28 6.27 -7.66
CA LEU A 65 7.12 7.10 -7.98
C LEU A 65 6.55 7.78 -6.72
N GLY A 66 6.46 7.04 -5.62
CA GLY A 66 5.96 7.57 -4.36
C GLY A 66 6.84 8.68 -3.77
N GLU A 67 8.16 8.59 -3.96
CA GLU A 67 9.12 9.61 -3.58
C GLU A 67 9.03 10.83 -4.50
N ALA A 68 9.03 10.61 -5.82
CA ALA A 68 8.93 11.67 -6.83
C ALA A 68 7.62 12.47 -6.72
N ALA A 69 6.49 11.79 -6.51
CA ALA A 69 5.18 12.42 -6.36
C ALA A 69 4.98 13.09 -4.98
N CYS A 70 5.99 13.09 -4.11
CA CYS A 70 5.89 13.63 -2.75
C CYS A 70 4.68 13.08 -1.96
N PHE A 71 4.26 11.83 -2.22
CA PHE A 71 3.20 11.16 -1.45
C PHE A 71 3.54 11.04 0.05
N ARG A 72 4.76 11.42 0.45
CA ARG A 72 5.27 11.48 1.82
C ARG A 72 5.10 12.82 2.54
N LYS A 73 4.55 13.88 1.93
CA LYS A 73 4.36 15.16 2.64
C LYS A 73 3.04 15.24 3.41
N SER A 74 3.12 14.95 4.70
CA SER A 74 2.34 15.67 5.71
C SER A 74 3.20 15.95 6.94
N ASN A 75 4.31 16.64 6.75
CA ASN A 75 4.88 17.48 7.81
C ASN A 75 4.09 18.79 7.86
N ALA A 76 2.76 18.73 7.75
CA ALA A 76 1.93 19.85 8.10
C ALA A 76 2.03 19.94 9.62
N THR A 77 3.08 20.62 10.09
CA THR A 77 3.03 21.30 11.38
C THR A 77 1.81 22.20 11.26
N VAL A 78 0.68 21.73 11.78
CA VAL A 78 -0.47 22.58 12.04
C VAL A 78 0.05 23.60 13.04
N LEU A 79 0.42 24.78 12.55
CA LEU A 79 0.64 25.92 13.41
C LEU A 79 -0.72 26.16 14.10
N PRO A 80 -0.78 26.20 15.44
CA PRO A 80 -2.04 26.45 16.11
C PRO A 80 -2.50 27.85 15.70
N GLU A 81 -3.63 27.92 14.99
CA GLU A 81 -4.27 29.19 14.70
C GLU A 81 -4.64 29.86 16.03
N GLN A 82 -4.12 31.06 16.24
CA GLN A 82 -4.39 31.89 17.41
C GLN A 82 -5.84 32.38 17.33
N PRO A 83 -6.65 32.23 18.39
CA PRO A 83 -8.06 32.64 18.35
C PRO A 83 -8.16 34.16 18.55
N ASP A 84 -8.36 34.89 17.45
CA ASP A 84 -8.74 36.30 17.53
C ASP A 84 -10.20 36.43 18.00
N SER A 85 -10.34 37.16 19.12
CA SER A 85 -11.58 37.45 19.82
C SER A 85 -12.65 38.08 18.91
N ILE A 86 -13.77 37.39 18.71
CA ILE A 86 -15.00 38.02 18.24
C ILE A 86 -15.81 38.49 19.46
N ARG A 87 -15.78 39.80 19.60
CA ARG A 87 -16.50 40.70 20.49
C ARG A 87 -17.99 40.33 20.61
N GLN A 88 -18.43 40.00 21.83
CA GLN A 88 -19.83 39.79 22.19
C GLN A 88 -20.60 41.12 22.12
N GLU A 89 -21.71 41.14 21.38
CA GLU A 89 -22.79 42.10 21.57
C GLU A 89 -24.03 41.33 22.05
N THR A 90 -24.49 41.70 23.26
CA THR A 90 -25.58 41.09 24.01
C THR A 90 -26.93 41.48 23.43
N ILE A 91 -27.79 40.50 23.13
CA ILE A 91 -29.25 40.72 23.17
C ILE A 91 -29.90 39.56 23.93
N GLN A 92 -30.53 39.93 25.05
CA GLN A 92 -31.34 39.05 25.90
C GLN A 92 -32.51 38.46 25.10
N GLN A 93 -32.81 37.17 25.28
CA GLN A 93 -34.20 36.74 25.49
C GLN A 93 -34.34 35.32 26.02
N ASP A 94 -35.35 35.20 26.87
CA ASP A 94 -35.73 34.16 27.83
C ASP A 94 -35.90 32.70 27.36
N SER A 95 -35.73 31.81 28.35
CA SER A 95 -36.43 30.53 28.59
C SER A 95 -35.97 29.24 27.88
N ASN A 96 -35.03 28.55 28.55
CA ASN A 96 -35.03 27.13 28.97
C ASN A 96 -35.55 26.00 28.03
N THR A 97 -34.57 25.19 27.62
CA THR A 97 -34.53 23.71 27.57
C THR A 97 -35.25 22.95 26.43
N ALA A 98 -34.60 22.86 25.27
CA ALA A 98 -34.38 21.62 24.50
C ALA A 98 -33.52 21.95 23.25
N MET A 99 -32.41 21.24 23.07
CA MET A 99 -31.41 21.48 22.01
C MET A 99 -31.98 21.30 20.59
N PRO A 100 -31.82 22.27 19.66
CA PRO A 100 -31.98 22.00 18.23
C PRO A 100 -30.62 21.96 17.53
N VAL A 101 -30.34 20.84 16.89
CA VAL A 101 -29.22 20.64 15.95
C VAL A 101 -29.46 21.51 14.71
N PRO A 102 -28.50 22.33 14.23
CA PRO A 102 -28.72 23.13 13.04
C PRO A 102 -28.62 22.26 11.77
N HIS A 103 -29.77 22.03 11.12
CA HIS A 103 -29.82 21.54 9.75
C HIS A 103 -29.52 22.71 8.80
N CYS A 104 -28.37 22.68 8.13
CA CYS A 104 -28.08 23.62 7.04
C CYS A 104 -28.90 23.23 5.80
N VAL A 105 -29.85 24.09 5.42
CA VAL A 105 -30.56 24.00 4.14
C VAL A 105 -29.71 24.68 3.07
N ILE A 106 -29.29 23.93 2.05
CA ILE A 106 -28.64 24.47 0.86
C ILE A 106 -29.73 24.77 -0.16
N VAL A 107 -29.90 26.04 -0.51
CA VAL A 107 -30.79 26.45 -1.60
C VAL A 107 -29.99 26.48 -2.90
N VAL A 108 -30.42 25.71 -3.89
CA VAL A 108 -29.87 25.77 -5.26
C VAL A 108 -30.77 26.68 -6.06
N SER A 109 -30.20 27.73 -6.65
CA SER A 109 -30.87 28.62 -7.60
C SER A 109 -30.85 27.99 -8.99
N GLU A 110 -31.99 28.00 -9.70
CA GLU A 110 -32.06 27.66 -11.13
C GLU A 110 -31.46 28.75 -12.03
#